data_AF-A0A945Z0D7-F1
#
_entry.id   AF-A0A945Z0D7-F1
#
_cell.length_a   1.000
_cell.length_b   1.000
_cell.length_c   1.000
_cell.angle_alpha   90.00
_cell.angle_beta   90.00
_cell.angle_gamma   90.00
#
_symmetry.space_group_name_H-M   'P 1'
#
loop_
_entity.id
_entity.type
_entity.pdbx_description
1 polymer ?
#
loop_
_entity_poly.entity_id
_entity_poly.type
_entity_poly.pdbx_seq_one_letter_code
_entity_poly.pdbx_strand_id
1 'polypeptide(L)'
;MSTNALIGIVNNDNSLTTSYLHYDGYPEGVGKTLLSRYDKESTARQISEIGYMSSLEPTFEKTKEGSVHIDDGEDPIVFEHVLAIDLYMQNHINLEYGYLLHRDEQWWFAKNHPKQIIWKKLDNSTQLLYNST
;
A
#
# COMPACT_ATOMS: atom_id res chain seq x y z
N MET A 1 -14.33 2.98 12.24
CA MET A 1 -14.37 2.12 11.04
C MET A 1 -13.01 2.27 10.40
N SER A 2 -12.27 1.17 10.27
CA SER A 2 -10.96 1.17 9.60
C SER A 2 -11.14 1.01 8.10
N THR A 3 -10.14 1.46 7.33
CA THR A 3 -10.04 1.22 5.89
C THR A 3 -8.63 0.75 5.65
N ASN A 4 -8.50 -0.57 5.52
CA ASN A 4 -7.18 -1.21 5.52
C ASN A 4 -6.61 -1.28 4.11
N ALA A 5 -5.28 -1.22 4.00
CA ALA A 5 -4.59 -1.35 2.73
C ALA A 5 -3.29 -2.14 2.84
N LEU A 6 -2.80 -2.62 1.70
CA LEU A 6 -1.40 -3.04 1.52
C LEU A 6 -0.64 -1.95 0.78
N ILE A 7 0.57 -1.65 1.25
CA ILE A 7 1.50 -0.74 0.58
C ILE A 7 2.76 -1.54 0.28
N GLY A 8 3.17 -1.60 -0.99
CA GLY A 8 4.30 -2.43 -1.37
C GLY A 8 5.12 -1.89 -2.52
N ILE A 9 6.28 -2.53 -2.70
CA ILE A 9 7.24 -2.25 -3.75
C ILE A 9 7.57 -3.52 -4.53
N VAL A 10 7.56 -3.42 -5.86
CA VAL A 10 7.97 -4.52 -6.75
C VAL A 10 9.49 -4.57 -6.82
N ASN A 11 10.08 -5.68 -6.38
CA ASN A 11 11.52 -5.90 -6.39
C ASN A 11 12.02 -6.28 -7.79
N ASN A 12 13.35 -6.24 -7.98
CA ASN A 12 13.99 -6.51 -9.27
C ASN A 12 13.74 -7.93 -9.80
N ASP A 13 13.54 -8.89 -8.90
CA ASP A 13 13.24 -10.30 -9.19
C ASP A 13 11.73 -10.58 -9.40
N ASN A 14 10.90 -9.54 -9.42
CA ASN A 14 9.43 -9.60 -9.48
C ASN A 14 8.74 -10.08 -8.19
N SER A 15 9.49 -10.28 -7.10
CA SER A 15 8.89 -10.43 -5.78
C SER A 15 8.30 -9.10 -5.32
N LEU A 16 7.46 -9.16 -4.29
CA LEU A 16 6.80 -8.00 -3.73
C LEU A 16 7.01 -7.98 -2.22
N THR A 17 7.46 -6.84 -1.69
CA THR A 17 7.52 -6.59 -0.24
C THR A 17 6.41 -5.61 0.12
N THR A 18 5.60 -5.93 1.12
CA THR A 18 4.45 -5.09 1.51
C THR A 18 4.34 -4.91 3.01
N SER A 19 3.80 -3.75 3.41
CA SER A 19 3.31 -3.47 4.75
C SER A 19 1.79 -3.41 4.76
N TYR A 20 1.19 -3.89 5.84
CA TYR A 20 -0.21 -3.71 6.16
C TYR A 20 -0.44 -2.34 6.80
N LEU A 21 -1.52 -1.66 6.38
CA LEU A 21 -1.96 -0.39 6.94
C LEU A 21 -3.42 -0.49 7.42
N HIS A 22 -3.68 0.01 8.63
CA HIS A 22 -4.98 -0.12 9.29
C HIS A 22 -5.97 1.03 9.00
N TYR A 23 -5.51 2.28 8.94
CA TYR A 23 -6.40 3.44 8.79
C TYR A 23 -6.10 4.28 7.56
N ASP A 24 -7.18 4.83 6.97
CA ASP A 24 -7.15 5.79 5.86
C ASP A 24 -6.55 5.24 4.54
N GLY A 25 -6.77 3.95 4.26
CA GLY A 25 -6.32 3.27 3.05
C GLY A 25 -6.90 3.79 1.72
N TYR A 26 -7.71 4.86 1.73
CA TYR A 26 -8.29 5.44 0.52
C TYR A 26 -7.24 6.13 -0.36
N PRO A 27 -7.50 6.26 -1.68
CA PRO A 27 -6.62 7.02 -2.58
C PRO A 27 -6.42 8.48 -2.15
N GLU A 28 -7.41 9.09 -1.49
CA GLU A 28 -7.37 10.47 -0.99
C GLU A 28 -6.50 10.63 0.27
N GLY A 29 -6.40 9.56 1.06
CA GLY A 29 -5.60 9.47 2.28
C GLY A 29 -4.19 8.98 1.96
N VAL A 30 -3.99 7.67 2.05
CA VAL A 30 -2.72 7.00 1.73
C VAL A 30 -2.23 7.34 0.33
N GLY A 31 -3.08 7.23 -0.69
CA GLY A 31 -2.64 7.45 -2.07
C GLY A 31 -2.03 8.85 -2.30
N LYS A 32 -2.60 9.88 -1.67
CA LYS A 32 -2.07 11.25 -1.70
C LYS A 32 -0.73 11.38 -0.98
N THR A 33 -0.58 10.73 0.17
CA THR A 33 0.68 10.72 0.91
C THR A 33 1.78 10.01 0.13
N LEU A 34 1.47 8.87 -0.52
CA LEU A 34 2.40 8.15 -1.38
C LEU A 34 2.92 9.02 -2.52
N LEU A 35 2.02 9.67 -3.28
CA LEU A 35 2.39 10.54 -4.40
C LEU A 35 3.19 11.78 -4.00
N SER A 36 3.06 12.27 -2.75
CA SER A 36 3.69 13.51 -2.31
C SER A 36 4.95 13.33 -1.47
N ARG A 37 5.13 12.15 -0.85
CA ARG A 37 6.20 11.91 0.14
C ARG A 37 7.00 10.65 -0.12
N TYR A 38 6.42 9.65 -0.79
CA TYR A 38 7.01 8.33 -1.00
C TYR A 38 7.00 7.95 -2.48
N ASP A 39 7.29 8.91 -3.36
CA ASP A 39 7.24 8.80 -4.82
C ASP A 39 8.49 8.16 -5.44
N LYS A 40 9.51 7.87 -4.63
CA LYS A 40 10.79 7.30 -5.06
C LYS A 40 10.97 5.90 -4.54
N GLU A 41 11.76 5.10 -5.24
CA GLU A 41 12.04 3.71 -4.83
C GLU A 41 12.54 3.64 -3.38
N SER A 42 13.49 4.50 -3.00
CA SER A 42 14.09 4.47 -1.66
C SER A 42 13.09 4.74 -0.54
N THR A 43 12.19 5.70 -0.73
CA THR A 43 11.21 6.10 0.30
C THR A 43 10.03 5.13 0.34
N ALA A 44 9.58 4.63 -0.81
CA ALA A 44 8.58 3.56 -0.89
C ALA A 44 9.07 2.25 -0.27
N ARG A 45 10.34 1.89 -0.48
CA ARG A 45 10.96 0.72 0.14
C ARG A 45 10.95 0.82 1.67
N GLN A 46 11.35 1.97 2.22
CA GLN A 46 11.34 2.20 3.66
C GLN A 46 9.97 1.90 4.30
N ILE A 47 8.88 2.38 3.69
CA ILE A 47 7.53 2.14 4.24
C ILE A 47 6.99 0.73 3.97
N SER A 48 7.43 0.09 2.87
CA SER A 48 7.04 -1.28 2.53
C SER A 48 7.72 -2.34 3.41
N GLU A 49 8.83 -1.97 4.06
CA GLU A 49 9.61 -2.84 4.95
C GLU A 49 9.26 -2.63 6.45
N ILE A 50 8.23 -1.84 6.77
CA ILE A 50 7.76 -1.64 8.15
C ILE A 50 7.02 -2.87 8.69
N GLY A 51 6.21 -3.53 7.85
CA GLY A 51 5.39 -4.66 8.25
C GLY A 51 3.97 -4.25 8.62
N TYR A 52 3.77 -3.67 9.79
CA TYR A 52 2.46 -3.14 10.20
C TYR A 52 2.52 -1.66 10.57
N MET A 53 1.61 -0.88 10.00
CA MET A 53 1.42 0.53 10.33
C MET A 53 -0.05 0.85 10.67
N SER A 54 -0.25 1.63 11.72
CA SER A 54 -1.59 2.11 12.07
C SER A 54 -2.11 3.10 11.03
N SER A 55 -1.27 4.09 10.66
CA SER A 55 -1.54 5.11 9.64
C SER A 55 -0.25 5.44 8.88
N LEU A 56 -0.38 5.98 7.66
CA LEU A 56 0.75 6.48 6.88
C LEU A 56 0.89 7.98 7.12
N GLU A 57 2.03 8.39 7.66
CA GLU A 57 2.31 9.79 7.97
C GLU A 57 3.19 10.45 6.90
N PRO A 58 3.24 11.80 6.83
CA PRO A 58 4.05 12.51 5.84
C PRO A 58 5.57 12.30 5.95
N THR A 59 6.06 11.73 7.06
CA THR A 59 7.47 11.39 7.26
C THR A 59 7.61 9.97 7.79
N PHE A 60 8.73 9.33 7.46
CA PHE A 60 9.00 7.95 7.83
C PHE A 60 9.06 7.78 9.35
N GLU A 61 9.69 8.72 10.05
CA GLU A 61 9.87 8.68 11.51
C GLU A 61 8.53 8.65 12.23
N LYS A 62 7.58 9.49 11.80
CA LYS A 62 6.23 9.53 12.37
C LYS A 62 5.43 8.27 12.07
N THR A 63 5.56 7.76 10.84
CA THR A 63 4.93 6.49 10.45
C THR A 63 5.45 5.37 11.35
N LYS A 64 6.76 5.32 11.56
CA LYS A 64 7.42 4.32 12.41
C LYS A 64 7.03 4.45 13.88
N GLU A 65 6.93 5.66 14.43
CA GLU A 65 6.46 5.90 15.80
C GLU A 65 5.02 5.39 16.03
N GLY A 66 4.15 5.52 15.03
CA GLY A 66 2.77 5.01 15.07
C GLY A 66 2.63 3.52 14.71
N SER A 67 3.73 2.85 14.37
CA SER A 67 3.77 1.43 14.01
C SER A 67 4.01 0.60 15.26
N VAL A 68 2.91 0.18 15.89
CA VAL A 68 2.88 -0.36 17.25
C VAL A 68 3.25 -1.84 17.39
N HIS A 69 3.47 -2.56 16.27
CA HIS A 69 3.72 -4.01 16.26
C HIS A 69 5.06 -4.42 15.63
N ILE A 70 5.99 -3.48 15.42
CA ILE A 70 7.33 -3.78 14.88
C ILE A 70 8.07 -4.77 15.80
N ASP A 71 7.88 -4.65 17.13
CA ASP A 71 8.53 -5.53 18.11
C ASP A 71 7.74 -6.84 18.39
N ASP A 72 6.49 -6.94 17.92
CA ASP A 72 5.61 -8.10 18.13
C ASP A 72 5.60 -9.10 16.95
N GLY A 73 6.48 -8.90 15.95
CA GLY A 73 6.65 -9.82 14.82
C GLY A 73 5.65 -9.64 13.69
N GLU A 74 5.03 -8.46 13.56
CA GLU A 74 4.28 -8.12 12.33
C GLU A 74 5.25 -7.67 11.23
N ASP A 75 6.02 -8.64 10.74
CA ASP A 75 7.00 -8.48 9.66
C ASP A 75 6.32 -8.08 8.33
N PRO A 76 7.07 -7.45 7.41
CA PRO A 76 6.65 -7.27 6.02
C PRO A 76 6.16 -8.57 5.39
N ILE A 77 5.03 -8.49 4.70
CA ILE A 77 4.50 -9.60 3.93
C ILE A 77 5.24 -9.61 2.59
N VAL A 78 6.00 -10.67 2.35
CA VAL A 78 6.74 -10.89 1.11
C VAL A 78 6.01 -11.91 0.25
N PHE A 79 5.79 -11.56 -1.02
CA PHE A 79 5.26 -12.44 -2.03
C PHE A 79 6.33 -12.79 -3.06
N GLU A 80 6.45 -14.06 -3.42
CA GLU A 80 7.41 -14.50 -4.45
C GLU A 80 7.15 -13.87 -5.82
N HIS A 81 5.88 -13.55 -6.12
CA HIS A 81 5.48 -12.91 -7.36
C HIS A 81 4.40 -11.85 -7.13
N VAL A 82 4.53 -10.72 -7.83
CA VAL A 82 3.55 -9.62 -7.80
C VAL A 82 2.10 -10.06 -8.04
N LEU A 83 1.86 -11.11 -8.83
CA LEU A 83 0.52 -11.63 -9.11
C LEU A 83 -0.17 -12.26 -7.89
N ALA A 84 0.58 -12.64 -6.85
CA ALA A 84 0.02 -13.26 -5.65
C ALA A 84 -0.77 -12.27 -4.78
N ILE A 85 -0.55 -10.97 -4.93
CA ILE A 85 -1.25 -9.95 -4.14
C ILE A 85 -2.76 -9.97 -4.37
N ASP A 86 -3.22 -10.23 -5.60
CA ASP A 86 -4.65 -10.22 -5.92
C ASP A 86 -5.38 -11.33 -5.16
N LEU A 87 -4.80 -12.54 -5.15
CA LEU A 87 -5.33 -13.67 -4.41
C LEU A 87 -5.30 -13.41 -2.90
N TYR A 88 -4.23 -12.78 -2.41
CA TYR A 88 -4.12 -12.41 -1.01
C TYR A 88 -5.21 -11.41 -0.63
N MET A 89 -5.38 -10.32 -1.37
CA MET A 89 -6.43 -9.33 -1.12
C MET A 89 -7.82 -9.98 -1.15
N GLN A 90 -8.13 -10.81 -2.14
CA GLN A 90 -9.44 -11.46 -2.25
C GLN A 90 -9.76 -12.40 -1.08
N ASN A 91 -8.74 -13.04 -0.48
CA ASN A 91 -8.90 -13.90 0.70
C ASN A 91 -9.01 -13.12 2.02
N HIS A 92 -8.71 -11.82 2.02
CA HIS A 92 -8.77 -10.96 3.19
C HIS A 92 -9.84 -9.88 3.00
N ILE A 93 -11.09 -10.19 3.38
CA ILE A 93 -12.25 -9.30 3.19
C ILE A 93 -12.11 -7.93 3.88
N ASN A 94 -11.24 -7.83 4.87
CA ASN A 94 -10.97 -6.58 5.59
C ASN A 94 -9.94 -5.70 4.85
N LEU A 95 -9.20 -6.21 3.87
CA LEU A 95 -8.33 -5.40 3.02
C LEU A 95 -9.15 -4.74 1.93
N GLU A 96 -9.13 -3.41 1.88
CA GLU A 96 -9.93 -2.66 0.93
C GLU A 96 -9.13 -2.16 -0.27
N TYR A 97 -7.84 -1.87 -0.07
CA TYR A 97 -6.97 -1.33 -1.12
C TYR A 97 -5.60 -2.00 -1.14
N GLY A 98 -4.96 -1.97 -2.32
CA GLY A 98 -3.56 -2.31 -2.50
C GLY A 98 -2.86 -1.21 -3.29
N TYR A 99 -1.63 -0.89 -2.90
CA TYR A 99 -0.78 0.12 -3.52
C TYR A 99 0.57 -0.50 -3.83
N LEU A 100 1.01 -0.39 -5.08
CA LEU A 100 2.27 -0.95 -5.55
C LEU A 100 3.11 0.11 -6.26
N LEU A 101 4.33 0.33 -5.80
CA LEU A 101 5.31 1.07 -6.58
C LEU A 101 5.94 0.11 -7.59
N HIS A 102 5.73 0.40 -8.87
CA HIS A 102 6.36 -0.32 -9.96
C HIS A 102 7.74 0.29 -10.28
N ARG A 103 8.58 -0.46 -11.01
CA ARG A 103 9.99 -0.13 -11.28
C ARG A 103 10.22 1.18 -12.06
N ASP A 104 9.18 1.75 -12.65
CA ASP A 104 9.18 3.06 -13.31
C ASP A 104 8.87 4.22 -12.35
N GLU A 105 8.95 4.00 -11.04
CA GLU A 105 8.56 4.95 -9.98
C GLU A 105 7.10 5.41 -10.09
N GLN A 106 6.26 4.59 -10.73
CA GLN A 106 4.83 4.81 -10.84
C GLN A 106 4.10 4.01 -9.77
N TRP A 107 3.31 4.70 -8.95
CA TRP A 107 2.35 4.06 -8.07
C TRP A 107 1.16 3.52 -8.85
N TRP A 108 0.76 2.30 -8.53
CA TRP A 108 -0.48 1.69 -8.96
C TRP A 108 -1.34 1.41 -7.73
N PHE A 109 -2.65 1.46 -7.90
CA PHE A 109 -3.56 1.07 -6.83
C PHE A 109 -4.72 0.23 -7.37
N ALA A 110 -5.30 -0.55 -6.50
CA ALA A 110 -6.52 -1.28 -6.77
C ALA A 110 -7.41 -1.33 -5.53
N LYS A 111 -8.72 -1.34 -5.78
CA LYS A 111 -9.72 -1.65 -4.74
C LYS A 111 -9.93 -3.16 -4.74
N ASN A 112 -9.95 -3.76 -3.55
CA ASN A 112 -10.28 -5.16 -3.38
C ASN A 112 -11.72 -5.41 -3.86
N HIS A 113 -11.89 -6.51 -4.59
CA HIS A 113 -13.18 -6.86 -5.14
C HIS A 113 -13.25 -8.38 -5.39
N PRO A 114 -14.32 -9.06 -4.96
CA PRO A 114 -14.38 -10.52 -4.87
C PRO A 114 -14.33 -11.24 -6.22
N LYS A 115 -14.61 -10.55 -7.34
CA LYS A 115 -14.58 -11.15 -8.68
C LYS A 115 -13.31 -10.85 -9.45
N GLN A 116 -12.83 -9.63 -9.34
CA GLN A 116 -11.74 -9.11 -10.17
C GLN A 116 -11.19 -7.86 -9.52
N ILE A 117 -9.87 -7.82 -9.38
CA ILE A 117 -9.12 -6.64 -8.98
C ILE A 117 -8.60 -5.95 -10.24
N ILE A 118 -8.76 -4.63 -10.32
CA ILE A 118 -8.33 -3.82 -11.47
C ILE A 118 -7.32 -2.80 -10.96
N TRP A 119 -6.06 -3.00 -11.36
CA TRP A 119 -4.98 -2.07 -11.08
C TRP A 119 -5.03 -0.86 -12.01
N LYS A 120 -4.96 0.33 -11.43
CA LYS A 120 -4.94 1.61 -12.15
C LYS A 120 -3.73 2.41 -11.71
N LYS A 121 -3.25 3.29 -12.59
CA LYS A 121 -2.22 4.26 -12.20
C LYS A 121 -2.80 5.15 -11.10
N LEU A 122 -2.01 5.34 -10.05
CA LEU A 122 -2.31 6.34 -9.05
C LEU A 122 -1.74 7.67 -9.53
N ASP A 123 -2.63 8.62 -9.76
CA ASP A 123 -2.29 9.99 -10.14
C ASP A 123 -3.27 10.98 -9.51
N ASN A 124 -2.95 12.27 -9.59
CA ASN A 124 -3.78 13.33 -9.01
C ASN A 124 -5.18 13.42 -9.66
N SER A 125 -5.36 12.90 -10.88
CA SER A 125 -6.67 12.88 -11.54
C SER A 125 -7.56 11.75 -11.00
N THR A 126 -6.96 10.66 -10.57
CA THR A 126 -7.65 9.50 -10.01
C THR A 126 -8.22 9.79 -8.63
N GLN A 127 -7.56 10.65 -7.84
CA GLN A 127 -8.10 11.17 -6.57
C GLN A 127 -9.41 11.95 -6.76
N LEU A 128 -9.67 12.53 -7.94
CA LEU A 128 -10.89 13.31 -8.18
C LEU A 128 -12.10 12.42 -8.53
N LEU A 129 -11.87 11.24 -9.11
CA LEU A 129 -12.93 10.32 -9.53
C LEU A 129 -13.59 9.59 -8.34
N TYR A 130 -12.83 9.31 -7.29
CA TYR A 130 -13.35 8.66 -6.08
C TYR A 130 -14.05 9.62 -5.12
N ASN A 131 -13.95 10.94 -5.34
CA ASN A 131 -14.74 11.98 -4.66
C ASN A 131 -16.21 12.10 -5.13
N SER A 132 -16.62 11.34 -6.16
CA SER A 132 -17.91 11.52 -6.84
C SER A 132 -18.93 10.40 -6.57
N THR A 133 -18.74 9.58 -5.54
CA THR A 133 -19.65 8.46 -5.19
C THR A 133 -20.00 8.44 -3.72
#